data_AF-A0A7F8K9U6-F1
#
_entry.id   AF-A0A7F8K9U6-F1
#
_cell.length_a   1.000
_cell.length_b   1.000
_cell.length_c   1.000
_cell.angle_alpha   90.00
_cell.angle_beta   90.00
_cell.angle_gamma   90.00
#
_symmetry.space_group_name_H-M   'P 1'
#
loop_
_entity.id
_entity.type
_entity.pdbx_description
1 polymer ?
#
loop_
_entity_poly.entity_id
_entity_poly.type
_entity_poly.pdbx_seq_one_letter_code
_entity_poly.pdbx_strand_id
1 'polypeptide(L)'
;KLLGSLDIDHNQYKFGHTKVFFKAGLLGLLEEMRDERLSRIITRIQAQSRGVLSRMEFKKLLERRDSLLVIQWNIRAFMGVKNWPWMKLYFKIKPLLKSAETEKEIALMKEEFGRLKEALEKSEARRKELEEKMVSLLQEKNDLQLQVQTEQDNLADAEERCDQLIKNKIRTARAKAEKLRSDLSRELEEISERLEEAGGATSVQIEMNKKREAEFQKMRRDLEEATLQHEATAAALRKKHADSVAELGEQIDNLQRVKQKLEKEKSEFKLELDDVTSNMEQIIKAKANLEKVSRTLEDQANEYRAKLEEAQRSLNDFSTQRAKLQTENGELSRQLEEKEALILQLTRGKLSYTQQLEDLKRQLEEEGKAKNALAHALQSARHDCDLLREQYEEETEAKAELQRVLSKANSEVAQWRTKYETDAIQRTEELEEAKKKLAQRLQDAEE
;
A
#
# COMPACT_ATOMS: atom_id res chain seq x y z
N LYS A 1 24.99 17.50 32.02
CA LYS A 1 25.86 18.54 31.40
C LYS A 1 25.04 19.67 30.76
N LEU A 2 24.04 19.39 29.91
CA LEU A 2 23.21 20.45 29.27
C LEU A 2 22.36 21.29 30.24
N LEU A 3 21.75 20.67 31.26
CA LEU A 3 20.97 21.43 32.27
C LEU A 3 21.83 22.37 33.11
N GLY A 4 23.14 22.12 33.22
CA GLY A 4 24.08 22.98 33.95
C GLY A 4 24.60 24.16 33.12
N SER A 5 24.36 24.19 31.81
CA SER A 5 24.62 25.39 30.97
C SER A 5 23.43 26.34 30.92
N LEU A 6 22.30 25.95 31.50
CA LEU A 6 21.14 26.81 31.70
C LEU A 6 21.23 27.39 33.11
N ASP A 7 20.85 28.65 33.27
CA ASP A 7 20.85 29.33 34.57
C ASP A 7 19.65 28.87 35.41
N ILE A 8 19.72 27.62 35.88
CA ILE A 8 18.66 26.93 36.60
C ILE A 8 19.22 26.40 37.92
N ASP A 9 18.49 26.65 39.00
CA ASP A 9 18.84 26.14 40.32
C ASP A 9 18.85 24.59 40.32
N HIS A 10 19.99 24.03 40.70
CA HIS A 10 20.22 22.59 40.73
C HIS A 10 19.35 21.86 41.77
N ASN A 11 18.74 22.58 42.71
CA ASN A 11 17.78 22.01 43.66
C ASN A 11 16.38 21.79 43.08
N GLN A 12 16.14 22.22 41.84
CA GLN A 12 14.84 22.08 41.18
C GLN A 12 14.70 20.81 40.34
N TYR A 13 15.80 20.08 40.09
CA TYR A 13 15.76 18.80 39.40
C TYR A 13 16.66 17.77 40.07
N LYS A 14 16.39 16.49 39.82
CA LYS A 14 17.22 15.39 40.31
C LYS A 14 17.33 14.29 39.27
N PHE A 15 18.56 13.82 39.04
CA PHE A 15 18.82 12.71 38.13
C PHE A 15 18.57 11.37 38.82
N GLY A 16 17.77 10.50 38.19
CA GLY A 16 17.74 9.06 38.44
C GLY A 16 18.50 8.30 37.35
N HIS A 17 18.55 6.96 37.46
CA HIS A 17 19.29 6.12 36.50
C HIS A 17 18.70 6.17 35.08
N THR A 18 17.38 6.31 34.95
CA THR A 18 16.68 6.35 33.65
C THR A 18 15.80 7.59 33.48
N LYS A 19 15.44 8.27 34.57
CA LYS A 19 14.48 9.38 34.57
C LYS A 19 15.06 10.59 35.27
N VAL A 20 14.67 11.79 34.82
CA VAL A 20 14.96 13.06 35.48
C VAL A 20 13.68 13.54 36.15
N PHE A 21 13.77 13.92 37.42
CA PHE A 21 12.64 14.42 38.19
C PHE A 21 12.75 15.93 38.30
N PHE A 22 11.65 16.63 38.03
CA PHE A 22 11.56 18.09 38.10
C PHE A 22 10.58 18.49 39.21
N LYS A 23 10.86 19.57 39.93
CA LYS A 23 9.86 20.24 40.76
C LYS A 23 8.79 20.87 39.85
N ALA A 24 7.58 21.02 40.39
CA ALA A 24 6.47 21.65 39.68
C ALA A 24 6.89 23.03 39.15
N GLY A 25 6.51 23.33 37.90
CA GLY A 25 6.83 24.59 37.21
C GLY A 25 8.14 24.57 36.42
N LEU A 26 9.17 23.82 36.84
CA LEU A 26 10.47 23.84 36.15
C LEU A 26 10.39 23.27 34.72
N LEU A 27 9.61 22.21 34.50
CA LEU A 27 9.44 21.65 33.16
C LEU A 27 8.75 22.63 32.21
N GLY A 28 7.74 23.36 32.69
CA GLY A 28 7.06 24.40 31.91
C GLY A 28 8.00 25.54 31.54
N LEU A 29 8.85 26.00 32.47
CA LEU A 29 9.87 27.01 32.19
C LEU A 29 10.87 26.55 31.12
N LEU A 30 11.31 25.29 31.19
CA LEU A 30 12.19 24.70 30.19
C LEU A 30 11.52 24.61 28.80
N GLU A 31 10.22 24.33 28.76
CA GLU A 31 9.43 24.32 27.52
C GLU A 31 9.26 25.73 26.95
N GLU A 32 8.98 26.74 27.77
CA GLU A 32 8.91 28.14 27.32
C GLU A 32 10.25 28.63 26.74
N MET A 33 11.36 28.35 27.43
CA MET A 33 12.70 28.69 26.95
C MET A 33 13.02 27.99 25.63
N ARG A 34 12.59 26.73 25.47
CA ARG A 34 12.72 25.99 24.21
C ARG A 34 11.86 26.64 23.12
N ASP A 35 10.62 26.98 23.41
CA ASP A 35 9.66 27.48 22.44
C ASP A 35 10.04 28.88 21.94
N GLU A 36 10.64 29.73 22.78
CA GLU A 36 11.19 31.02 22.35
C GLU A 36 12.33 30.84 21.32
N ARG A 37 13.19 29.83 21.53
CA ARG A 37 14.26 29.49 20.59
C ARG A 37 13.73 28.85 19.32
N LEU A 38 12.77 27.93 19.44
CA LEU A 38 12.11 27.31 18.31
C LEU A 38 11.38 28.33 17.45
N SER A 39 10.70 29.31 18.05
CA SER A 39 10.02 30.39 17.34
C SER A 39 10.98 31.16 16.41
N ARG A 40 12.19 31.51 16.88
CA ARG A 40 13.20 32.18 16.05
C ARG A 40 13.70 31.31 14.89
N ILE A 41 13.90 30.01 15.12
CA ILE A 41 14.35 29.05 14.09
C ILE A 41 13.25 28.82 13.06
N ILE A 42 12.03 28.53 13.51
CA ILE A 42 10.86 28.29 12.67
C ILE A 42 10.57 29.53 11.82
N THR A 43 10.65 30.74 12.38
CA THR A 43 10.46 31.98 11.62
C THR A 43 11.46 32.11 10.46
N ARG A 44 12.73 31.72 10.66
CA ARG A 44 13.74 31.71 9.58
C ARG A 44 13.43 30.67 8.51
N ILE A 45 13.03 29.46 8.90
CA ILE A 45 12.63 28.40 7.96
C ILE A 45 11.42 28.85 7.15
N GLN A 46 10.38 29.36 7.82
CA GLN A 46 9.19 29.89 7.17
C GLN A 46 9.51 31.02 6.19
N ALA A 47 10.42 31.93 6.55
CA ALA A 47 10.85 33.00 5.64
C ALA A 47 11.54 32.45 4.38
N GLN A 48 12.40 31.43 4.53
CA GLN A 48 13.05 30.77 3.39
C GLN A 48 12.03 30.05 2.49
N SER A 49 11.10 29.28 3.07
CA SER A 49 10.04 28.59 2.33
C SER A 49 9.14 29.58 1.58
N ARG A 50 8.69 30.65 2.25
CA ARG A 50 7.91 31.73 1.60
C ARG A 50 8.70 32.40 0.48
N GLY A 51 10.00 32.61 0.65
CA GLY A 51 10.86 33.17 -0.38
C GLY A 51 10.98 32.28 -1.62
N VAL A 52 11.14 30.96 -1.45
CA VAL A 52 11.17 30.00 -2.58
C VAL A 52 9.84 29.99 -3.31
N LEU A 53 8.72 29.87 -2.58
CA LEU A 53 7.38 29.88 -3.15
C LEU A 53 7.09 31.17 -3.92
N SER A 54 7.43 32.32 -3.34
CA SER A 54 7.21 33.63 -3.97
C SER A 54 8.01 33.78 -5.27
N ARG A 55 9.25 33.29 -5.32
CA ARG A 55 10.06 33.31 -6.55
C ARG A 55 9.50 32.39 -7.64
N MET A 56 9.03 31.19 -7.27
CA MET A 56 8.37 30.30 -8.22
C MET A 56 7.10 30.94 -8.81
N GLU A 57 6.28 31.59 -7.98
CA GLU A 57 5.07 32.25 -8.45
C GLU A 57 5.39 33.51 -9.27
N PHE A 58 6.40 34.27 -8.88
CA PHE A 58 6.88 35.41 -9.66
C PHE A 58 7.35 35.01 -11.07
N LYS A 59 8.02 33.86 -11.21
CA LYS A 59 8.42 33.34 -12.52
C LYS A 59 7.21 33.11 -13.42
N LYS A 60 6.13 32.52 -12.89
CA LYS A 60 4.87 32.34 -13.64
C LYS A 60 4.24 33.67 -14.02
N LEU A 61 4.30 34.68 -13.15
CA LEU A 61 3.80 36.03 -13.48
C LEU A 61 4.60 36.69 -14.60
N LEU A 62 5.92 36.50 -14.63
CA LEU A 62 6.78 36.99 -15.69
C LEU A 62 6.46 36.31 -17.04
N GLU A 63 6.34 34.97 -17.02
CA GLU A 63 5.95 34.19 -18.19
C GLU A 63 4.58 34.60 -18.73
N ARG A 64 3.61 34.88 -17.84
CA ARG A 64 2.30 35.42 -18.21
C ARG A 64 2.40 36.80 -18.87
N ARG A 65 3.20 37.72 -18.30
CA ARG A 65 3.41 39.06 -18.87
C ARG A 65 3.94 38.98 -20.31
N ASP A 66 4.96 38.17 -20.53
CA ASP A 66 5.59 38.05 -21.86
C ASP A 66 4.66 37.34 -22.85
N SER A 67 3.96 36.30 -22.39
CA SER A 67 2.93 35.61 -23.18
C SER A 67 1.79 36.56 -23.60
N LEU A 68 1.36 37.46 -22.71
CA LEU A 68 0.30 38.44 -23.02
C LEU A 68 0.73 39.39 -24.13
N LEU A 69 1.99 39.86 -24.14
CA LEU A 69 2.50 40.71 -25.21
C LEU A 69 2.49 39.99 -26.56
N VAL A 70 2.94 38.73 -26.58
CA VAL A 70 2.93 37.89 -27.78
C VAL A 70 1.50 37.65 -28.28
N ILE A 71 0.56 37.36 -27.39
CA ILE A 71 -0.86 37.16 -27.73
C ILE A 71 -1.44 38.45 -28.32
N GLN A 72 -1.25 39.61 -27.65
CA GLN A 72 -1.76 40.89 -28.12
C GLN A 72 -1.22 41.25 -29.51
N TRP A 73 0.08 41.06 -29.73
CA TRP A 73 0.69 41.33 -31.03
C TRP A 73 0.17 40.39 -32.12
N ASN A 74 0.08 39.09 -31.83
CA ASN A 74 -0.45 38.10 -32.77
C ASN A 74 -1.91 38.35 -33.13
N ILE A 75 -2.74 38.76 -32.17
CA ILE A 75 -4.15 39.13 -32.45
C ILE A 75 -4.20 40.32 -33.41
N ARG A 76 -3.41 41.37 -33.18
CA ARG A 76 -3.36 42.53 -34.09
C ARG A 76 -2.87 42.13 -35.48
N ALA A 77 -1.79 41.36 -35.57
CA ALA A 77 -1.25 40.86 -36.84
C ALA A 77 -2.27 39.99 -37.59
N PHE A 78 -2.92 39.06 -36.89
CA PHE A 78 -3.97 38.22 -37.45
C PHE A 78 -5.15 39.05 -37.96
N MET A 79 -5.61 40.03 -37.19
CA MET A 79 -6.71 40.91 -37.60
C MET A 79 -6.38 41.74 -38.84
N GLY A 80 -5.11 42.10 -39.05
CA GLY A 80 -4.64 42.75 -40.28
C GLY A 80 -4.62 41.82 -41.49
N VAL A 81 -4.20 40.57 -41.31
CA VAL A 81 -3.97 39.63 -42.42
C VAL A 81 -5.16 38.71 -42.73
N LYS A 82 -6.12 38.55 -41.80
CA LYS A 82 -7.25 37.60 -41.95
C LYS A 82 -8.09 37.81 -43.21
N ASN A 83 -8.18 39.05 -43.68
CA ASN A 83 -8.96 39.41 -44.86
C ASN A 83 -8.12 39.44 -46.15
N TRP A 84 -6.80 39.31 -46.05
CA TRP A 84 -5.87 39.37 -47.17
C TRP A 84 -6.07 38.17 -48.11
N PRO A 85 -6.23 38.38 -49.43
CA PRO A 85 -6.54 37.29 -50.38
C PRO A 85 -5.57 36.11 -50.33
N TRP A 86 -4.26 36.36 -50.21
CA TRP A 86 -3.24 35.31 -50.11
C TRP A 86 -3.38 34.47 -48.83
N MET A 87 -3.75 35.08 -47.70
CA MET A 87 -3.97 34.34 -46.45
C MET A 87 -5.22 33.47 -46.51
N LYS A 88 -6.29 33.95 -47.16
CA LYS A 88 -7.50 33.16 -47.43
C LYS A 88 -7.20 31.97 -48.34
N LEU A 89 -6.38 32.18 -49.37
CA LEU A 89 -5.92 31.11 -50.26
C LEU A 89 -5.11 30.06 -49.49
N TYR A 90 -4.15 30.50 -48.66
CA TYR A 90 -3.38 29.62 -47.80
C TYR A 90 -4.26 28.77 -46.88
N PHE A 91 -5.27 29.35 -46.22
CA PHE A 91 -6.20 28.59 -45.37
C PHE A 91 -7.08 27.59 -46.15
N LYS A 92 -7.38 27.84 -47.43
CA LYS A 92 -8.09 26.87 -48.28
C LYS A 92 -7.17 25.73 -48.76
N ILE A 93 -5.90 26.02 -49.01
CA ILE A 93 -4.93 25.03 -49.50
C ILE A 93 -4.35 24.19 -48.35
N LYS A 94 -4.10 24.77 -47.18
CA LYS A 94 -3.41 24.11 -46.06
C LYS A 94 -4.05 22.79 -45.60
N PRO A 95 -5.39 22.66 -45.46
CA PRO A 95 -6.02 21.39 -45.11
C PRO A 95 -5.96 20.33 -46.22
N LEU A 96 -5.80 20.75 -47.48
CA LEU A 96 -5.65 19.84 -48.63
C LEU A 96 -4.24 19.25 -48.72
N LEU A 97 -3.28 19.78 -47.95
CA LEU A 97 -1.93 19.24 -47.83
C LEU A 97 -1.96 18.08 -46.82
N LYS A 98 -2.05 16.85 -47.34
CA LYS A 98 -1.99 15.59 -46.56
C LYS A 98 -0.85 15.56 -45.54
N SER A 99 0.26 16.25 -45.80
CA SER A 99 1.44 16.26 -44.94
C SER A 99 1.17 16.71 -43.50
N ALA A 100 0.32 17.72 -43.27
CA ALA A 100 0.15 18.32 -41.95
C ALA A 100 -0.66 17.46 -40.96
N GLU A 101 -1.65 16.71 -41.45
CA GLU A 101 -2.39 15.74 -40.62
C GLU A 101 -1.55 14.48 -40.39
N THR A 102 -0.89 13.98 -41.44
CA THR A 102 -0.01 12.80 -41.29
C THR A 102 1.15 13.05 -40.34
N GLU A 103 1.71 14.26 -40.28
CA GLU A 103 2.81 14.57 -39.38
C GLU A 103 2.36 14.61 -37.91
N LYS A 104 1.15 15.10 -37.64
CA LYS A 104 0.55 15.04 -36.29
C LYS A 104 0.23 13.61 -35.86
N GLU A 105 -0.33 12.81 -36.77
CA GLU A 105 -0.61 11.38 -36.50
C GLU A 105 0.69 10.60 -36.25
N ILE A 106 1.72 10.83 -37.05
CA ILE A 106 3.04 10.21 -36.86
C ILE A 106 3.68 10.65 -35.54
N ALA A 107 3.53 11.91 -35.13
CA ALA A 107 4.05 12.40 -33.85
C ALA A 107 3.36 11.73 -32.66
N LEU A 108 2.03 11.63 -32.69
CA LEU A 108 1.25 10.94 -31.66
C LEU A 108 1.61 9.45 -31.61
N MET A 109 1.68 8.79 -32.76
CA MET A 109 2.01 7.36 -32.84
C MET A 109 3.44 7.07 -32.37
N LYS A 110 4.40 7.97 -32.61
CA LYS A 110 5.77 7.86 -32.06
C LYS A 110 5.78 7.98 -30.54
N GLU A 111 5.01 8.89 -29.98
CA GLU A 111 4.92 9.07 -28.53
C GLU A 111 4.27 7.84 -27.86
N GLU A 112 3.16 7.35 -28.42
CA GLU A 112 2.48 6.14 -27.94
C GLU A 112 3.37 4.90 -28.07
N PHE A 113 4.08 4.75 -29.19
CA PHE A 113 5.04 3.67 -29.40
C PHE A 113 6.18 3.72 -28.37
N GLY A 114 6.71 4.92 -28.09
CA GLY A 114 7.73 5.12 -27.06
C GLY A 114 7.24 4.72 -25.67
N ARG A 115 6.05 5.19 -25.28
CA ARG A 115 5.42 4.82 -23.99
C ARG A 115 5.18 3.31 -23.86
N LEU A 116 4.66 2.67 -24.91
CA LEU A 116 4.41 1.23 -24.92
C LEU A 116 5.72 0.43 -24.84
N LYS A 117 6.76 0.87 -25.55
CA LYS A 117 8.07 0.21 -25.53
C LYS A 117 8.72 0.28 -24.15
N GLU A 118 8.72 1.46 -23.50
CA GLU A 118 9.24 1.60 -22.14
C GLU A 118 8.44 0.78 -21.11
N ALA A 119 7.11 0.74 -21.26
CA ALA A 119 6.26 -0.05 -20.37
C ALA A 119 6.52 -1.55 -20.54
N LEU A 120 6.70 -2.02 -21.77
CA LEU A 120 7.03 -3.41 -22.08
C LEU A 120 8.39 -3.79 -21.47
N GLU A 121 9.43 -2.98 -21.68
CA GLU A 121 10.78 -3.24 -21.17
C GLU A 121 10.81 -3.29 -19.62
N LYS A 122 10.11 -2.37 -18.95
CA LYS A 122 9.94 -2.40 -17.49
C LYS A 122 9.19 -3.64 -17.01
N SER A 123 8.14 -4.05 -17.74
CA SER A 123 7.35 -5.22 -17.40
C SER A 123 8.15 -6.51 -17.59
N GLU A 124 8.93 -6.63 -18.66
CA GLU A 124 9.79 -7.79 -18.91
C GLU A 124 10.91 -7.91 -17.87
N ALA A 125 11.56 -6.81 -17.52
CA ALA A 125 12.57 -6.79 -16.46
C ALA A 125 11.98 -7.23 -15.11
N ARG A 126 10.79 -6.71 -14.74
CA ARG A 126 10.11 -7.10 -13.51
C ARG A 126 9.66 -8.57 -13.53
N ARG A 127 9.18 -9.07 -14.66
CA ARG A 127 8.81 -10.49 -14.82
C ARG A 127 10.02 -11.39 -14.58
N LYS A 128 11.17 -11.05 -15.17
CA LYS A 128 12.41 -11.83 -15.03
C LYS A 128 12.89 -11.87 -13.57
N GLU A 129 12.87 -10.73 -12.88
CA GLU A 129 13.24 -10.67 -11.45
C GLU A 129 12.30 -11.53 -10.58
N LEU A 130 11.00 -11.53 -10.87
CA LEU A 130 10.02 -12.35 -10.15
C LEU A 130 10.19 -13.85 -10.45
N GLU A 131 10.52 -14.22 -11.68
CA GLU A 131 10.80 -15.61 -12.05
C GLU A 131 12.05 -16.13 -11.34
N GLU A 132 13.12 -15.34 -11.26
CA GLU A 132 14.34 -15.70 -10.53
C GLU A 132 14.04 -15.92 -9.03
N LYS A 133 13.25 -15.03 -8.41
CA LYS A 133 12.79 -15.20 -7.02
C LYS A 133 11.92 -16.45 -6.83
N MET A 134 11.05 -16.76 -7.79
CA MET A 134 10.18 -17.94 -7.72
C MET A 134 10.99 -19.24 -7.75
N VAL A 135 12.03 -19.31 -8.59
CA VAL A 135 12.93 -20.47 -8.65
C VAL A 135 13.66 -20.65 -7.32
N SER A 136 14.18 -19.57 -6.72
CA SER A 136 14.84 -19.62 -5.40
C SER A 136 13.90 -20.17 -4.33
N LEU A 137 12.66 -19.69 -4.27
CA LEU A 137 11.67 -20.15 -3.28
C LEU A 137 11.26 -21.62 -3.50
N LEU A 138 11.15 -22.06 -4.75
CA LEU A 138 10.88 -23.47 -5.05
C LEU A 138 12.02 -24.37 -4.60
N GLN A 139 13.27 -23.92 -4.76
CA GLN A 139 14.43 -24.66 -4.30
C GLN A 139 14.49 -24.74 -2.78
N GLU A 140 14.34 -23.61 -2.07
CA GLU A 140 14.27 -23.60 -0.60
C GLU A 140 13.14 -24.50 -0.06
N LYS A 141 11.97 -24.47 -0.71
CA LYS A 141 10.86 -25.35 -0.34
C LYS A 141 11.24 -26.83 -0.47
N ASN A 142 11.87 -27.21 -1.58
CA ASN A 142 12.28 -28.60 -1.81
C ASN A 142 13.36 -29.04 -0.81
N ASP A 143 14.32 -28.18 -0.52
CA ASP A 143 15.39 -28.44 0.45
C ASP A 143 14.81 -28.62 1.87
N LEU A 144 13.90 -27.74 2.29
CA LEU A 144 13.19 -27.86 3.56
C LEU A 144 12.33 -29.12 3.62
N GLN A 145 11.66 -29.50 2.52
CA GLN A 145 10.88 -30.73 2.47
C GLN A 145 11.77 -31.96 2.65
N LEU A 146 12.95 -31.99 2.02
CA LEU A 146 13.92 -33.06 2.20
C LEU A 146 14.47 -33.10 3.63
N GLN A 147 14.78 -31.95 4.21
CA GLN A 147 15.25 -31.85 5.59
C GLN A 147 14.19 -32.34 6.58
N VAL A 148 12.92 -31.95 6.40
CA VAL A 148 11.80 -32.42 7.23
C VAL A 148 11.65 -33.94 7.12
N GLN A 149 11.74 -34.51 5.91
CA GLN A 149 11.68 -35.97 5.75
C GLN A 149 12.82 -36.66 6.50
N THR A 150 14.03 -36.09 6.41
CA THR A 150 15.22 -36.66 7.06
C THR A 150 15.10 -36.61 8.59
N GLU A 151 14.59 -35.52 9.14
CA GLU A 151 14.33 -35.38 10.58
C GLU A 151 13.18 -36.28 11.05
N GLN A 152 12.15 -36.51 10.22
CA GLN A 152 11.09 -37.48 10.50
C GLN A 152 11.63 -38.91 10.57
N ASP A 153 12.47 -39.30 9.63
CA ASP A 153 13.10 -40.64 9.62
C ASP A 153 14.04 -40.80 10.83
N ASN A 154 14.84 -39.79 11.16
CA ASN A 154 15.69 -39.78 12.35
C ASN A 154 14.87 -39.88 13.65
N LEU A 155 13.72 -39.19 13.72
CA LEU A 155 12.83 -39.24 14.86
C LEU A 155 12.21 -40.64 15.01
N ALA A 156 11.74 -41.24 13.91
CA ALA A 156 11.19 -42.59 13.91
C ALA A 156 12.24 -43.62 14.41
N ASP A 157 13.48 -43.52 13.95
CA ASP A 157 14.60 -44.32 14.42
C ASP A 157 14.87 -44.13 15.93
N ALA A 158 14.81 -42.88 16.41
CA ALA A 158 15.02 -42.56 17.81
C ALA A 158 13.87 -43.08 18.69
N GLU A 159 12.63 -42.97 18.22
CA GLU A 159 11.45 -43.53 18.86
C GLU A 159 11.56 -45.04 18.97
N GLU A 160 11.92 -45.75 17.89
CA GLU A 160 12.09 -47.21 17.92
C GLU A 160 13.16 -47.64 18.92
N ARG A 161 14.32 -46.96 18.96
CA ARG A 161 15.37 -47.23 19.95
C ARG A 161 14.89 -47.00 21.38
N CYS A 162 14.13 -45.93 21.61
CA CYS A 162 13.55 -45.63 22.93
C CYS A 162 12.57 -46.74 23.34
N ASP A 163 11.70 -47.15 22.42
CA ASP A 163 10.70 -48.19 22.62
C ASP A 163 11.34 -49.55 22.94
N GLN A 164 12.40 -49.91 22.22
CA GLN A 164 13.18 -51.12 22.48
C GLN A 164 13.85 -51.08 23.87
N LEU A 165 14.43 -49.94 24.26
CA LEU A 165 15.03 -49.74 25.60
C LEU A 165 13.98 -49.87 26.71
N ILE A 166 12.81 -49.26 26.53
CA ILE A 166 11.69 -49.34 27.48
C ILE A 166 11.23 -50.80 27.62
N LYS A 167 11.00 -51.51 26.50
CA LYS A 167 10.62 -52.93 26.49
C LYS A 167 11.65 -53.80 27.20
N ASN A 168 12.94 -53.61 26.95
CA ASN A 168 14.02 -54.35 27.61
C ASN A 168 14.11 -54.05 29.11
N LYS A 169 13.96 -52.78 29.53
CA LYS A 169 13.92 -52.40 30.95
C LYS A 169 12.74 -53.03 31.68
N ILE A 170 11.55 -53.01 31.08
CA ILE A 170 10.36 -53.65 31.66
C ILE A 170 10.59 -55.17 31.78
N ARG A 171 11.10 -55.82 30.73
CA ARG A 171 11.36 -57.27 30.73
C ARG A 171 12.37 -57.67 31.80
N THR A 172 13.48 -56.94 31.91
CA THR A 172 14.53 -57.22 32.91
C THR A 172 14.08 -56.93 34.33
N ALA A 173 13.33 -55.84 34.56
CA ALA A 173 12.72 -55.57 35.87
C ALA A 173 11.74 -56.67 36.29
N ARG A 174 10.92 -57.16 35.35
CA ARG A 174 9.97 -58.25 35.60
C ARG A 174 10.66 -59.57 35.94
N ALA A 175 11.71 -59.93 35.20
CA ALA A 175 12.52 -61.11 35.48
C ALA A 175 13.23 -61.02 36.85
N LYS A 176 13.78 -59.85 37.22
CA LYS A 176 14.36 -59.62 38.55
C LYS A 176 13.32 -59.78 39.66
N ALA A 177 12.11 -59.24 39.47
CA ALA A 177 11.02 -59.36 40.43
C ALA A 177 10.56 -60.82 40.60
N GLU A 178 10.44 -61.59 39.51
CA GLU A 178 10.10 -63.02 39.56
C GLU A 178 11.17 -63.84 40.29
N LYS A 179 12.46 -63.56 40.03
CA LYS A 179 13.57 -64.22 40.74
C LYS A 179 13.53 -63.95 42.24
N LEU A 180 13.40 -62.68 42.65
CA LEU A 180 13.25 -62.29 44.07
C LEU A 180 12.05 -62.98 44.73
N ARG A 181 10.93 -63.10 44.01
CA ARG A 181 9.74 -63.81 44.52
C ARG A 181 9.99 -65.30 44.72
N SER A 182 10.73 -65.93 43.81
CA SER A 182 11.13 -67.33 43.91
C SER A 182 12.09 -67.57 45.07
N ASP A 183 13.09 -66.71 45.23
CA ASP A 183 14.10 -66.81 46.30
C ASP A 183 13.44 -66.67 47.68
N LEU A 184 12.55 -65.68 47.86
CA LEU A 184 11.76 -65.50 49.09
C LEU A 184 10.84 -66.70 49.40
N SER A 185 10.26 -67.32 48.37
CA SER A 185 9.43 -68.52 48.55
C SER A 185 10.26 -69.71 49.05
N ARG A 186 11.49 -69.86 48.56
CA ARG A 186 12.41 -70.92 48.99
C ARG A 186 12.92 -70.71 50.42
N GLU A 187 13.26 -69.48 50.78
CA GLU A 187 13.67 -69.15 52.16
C GLU A 187 12.55 -69.44 53.17
N LEU A 188 11.29 -69.17 52.80
CA LEU A 188 10.13 -69.52 53.64
C LEU A 188 10.00 -71.02 53.87
N GLU A 189 10.28 -71.84 52.85
CA GLU A 189 10.20 -73.30 52.93
C GLU A 189 11.34 -73.87 53.78
N GLU A 190 12.57 -73.35 53.63
CA GLU A 190 13.75 -73.74 54.42
C GLU A 190 13.61 -73.36 55.92
N ILE A 191 13.01 -72.20 56.23
CA ILE A 191 12.69 -71.81 57.61
C ILE A 191 11.61 -72.72 58.21
N SER A 192 10.66 -73.17 57.40
CA SER A 192 9.60 -74.09 57.84
C SER A 192 10.14 -75.48 58.18
N GLU A 193 11.06 -76.03 57.36
CA GLU A 193 11.74 -77.31 57.66
C GLU A 193 12.61 -77.23 58.93
N ARG A 194 13.35 -76.13 59.12
CA ARG A 194 14.18 -75.95 60.34
C ARG A 194 13.35 -75.86 61.61
N LEU A 195 12.11 -75.36 61.53
CA LEU A 195 11.19 -75.32 62.66
C LEU A 195 10.68 -76.72 63.02
N GLU A 196 10.47 -77.58 62.02
CA GLU A 196 10.07 -78.99 62.22
C GLU A 196 11.20 -79.83 62.84
N GLU A 197 12.44 -79.65 62.38
CA GLU A 197 13.62 -80.35 62.95
C GLU A 197 13.92 -79.93 64.40
N ALA A 198 13.76 -78.65 64.74
CA ALA A 198 13.94 -78.15 66.11
C ALA A 198 12.91 -78.74 67.10
N GLY A 199 11.71 -79.10 66.62
CA GLY A 199 10.68 -79.80 67.39
C GLY A 199 11.04 -81.25 67.73
N GLY A 200 11.75 -81.95 66.84
CA GLY A 200 12.17 -83.34 67.03
C GLY A 200 13.34 -83.52 68.00
N ALA A 201 14.32 -82.63 67.95
CA ALA A 201 15.53 -82.71 68.79
C ALA A 201 15.25 -82.50 70.30
N THR A 202 14.17 -81.78 70.64
CA THR A 202 13.80 -81.48 72.04
C THR A 202 13.13 -82.68 72.75
N SER A 203 12.59 -83.64 72.00
CA SER A 203 11.92 -84.84 72.51
C SER A 203 12.90 -85.93 72.97
N VAL A 204 14.02 -86.10 72.26
CA VAL A 204 14.97 -87.22 72.47
C VAL A 204 15.94 -86.98 73.65
N GLN A 205 16.19 -85.72 74.02
CA GLN A 205 17.16 -85.36 75.06
C GLN A 205 16.66 -85.63 76.49
N ILE A 206 15.35 -85.76 76.71
CA ILE A 206 14.74 -85.93 78.04
C ILE A 206 14.81 -87.41 78.54
N GLU A 207 14.89 -88.38 77.63
CA GLU A 207 14.93 -89.81 77.98
C GLU A 207 16.33 -90.34 78.34
N MET A 208 17.42 -89.70 77.87
CA MET A 208 18.77 -90.27 77.99
C MET A 208 19.47 -89.99 79.34
N ASN A 209 19.02 -89.00 80.12
CA ASN A 209 19.66 -88.57 81.37
C ASN A 209 19.33 -89.45 82.60
N LYS A 210 18.35 -90.35 82.53
CA LYS A 210 17.94 -91.18 83.70
C LYS A 210 18.75 -92.46 83.92
N LYS A 211 19.59 -92.88 82.97
CA LYS A 211 20.26 -94.21 83.00
C LYS A 211 21.76 -94.18 83.28
N ARG A 212 22.41 -93.02 83.35
CA ARG A 212 23.88 -92.91 83.48
C ARG A 212 24.41 -92.71 84.90
N GLU A 213 23.55 -92.43 85.88
CA GLU A 213 23.97 -92.02 87.23
C GLU A 213 24.30 -93.19 88.19
N ALA A 214 23.86 -94.42 87.92
CA ALA A 214 23.84 -95.49 88.94
C ALA A 214 25.06 -96.43 88.96
N GLU A 215 25.87 -96.51 87.90
CA GLU A 215 26.92 -97.54 87.78
C GLU A 215 28.35 -96.99 87.98
N PHE A 216 28.50 -95.67 88.18
CA PHE A 216 29.79 -94.98 88.22
C PHE A 216 30.55 -95.07 89.55
N GLN A 217 29.89 -95.49 90.64
CA GLN A 217 30.39 -95.27 92.01
C GLN A 217 31.38 -96.31 92.56
N LYS A 218 31.53 -97.51 91.98
CA LYS A 218 32.08 -98.64 92.76
C LYS A 218 33.40 -99.27 92.29
N MET A 219 33.78 -99.23 91.02
CA MET A 219 34.84 -100.13 90.52
C MET A 219 35.97 -99.45 89.72
N ARG A 220 36.04 -98.11 89.72
CA ARG A 220 37.09 -97.35 89.04
C ARG A 220 38.19 -96.80 89.95
N ARG A 221 37.92 -96.67 91.26
CA ARG A 221 38.82 -95.98 92.22
C ARG A 221 40.14 -96.71 92.48
N ASP A 222 40.19 -98.03 92.38
CA ASP A 222 41.31 -98.76 93.00
C ASP A 222 42.27 -99.43 92.00
N LEU A 223 42.08 -99.25 90.69
CA LEU A 223 42.98 -99.80 89.66
C LEU A 223 43.48 -98.77 88.63
N GLU A 224 42.86 -97.58 88.55
CA GLU A 224 43.30 -96.52 87.63
C GLU A 224 44.57 -95.79 88.13
N GLU A 225 44.86 -95.73 89.44
CA GLU A 225 45.88 -94.81 89.97
C GLU A 225 47.34 -95.10 89.54
N ALA A 226 47.65 -96.31 89.05
CA ALA A 226 49.01 -96.67 88.63
C ALA A 226 49.22 -96.75 87.10
N THR A 227 48.18 -97.08 86.32
CA THR A 227 48.26 -97.15 84.83
C THR A 227 47.84 -95.82 84.18
N LEU A 228 46.99 -95.03 84.84
CA LEU A 228 46.49 -93.75 84.36
C LEU A 228 47.58 -92.67 84.28
N GLN A 229 48.66 -92.71 85.08
CA GLN A 229 49.69 -91.67 85.04
C GLN A 229 50.56 -91.73 83.77
N HIS A 230 50.81 -92.94 83.24
CA HIS A 230 51.68 -93.15 82.07
C HIS A 230 50.90 -93.20 80.75
N GLU A 231 49.69 -93.77 80.73
CA GLU A 231 48.79 -93.70 79.57
C GLU A 231 48.14 -92.32 79.43
N ALA A 232 47.80 -91.59 80.51
CA ALA A 232 47.23 -90.24 80.37
C ALA A 232 48.26 -89.22 79.87
N THR A 233 49.54 -89.34 80.20
CA THR A 233 50.57 -88.42 79.65
C THR A 233 50.85 -88.69 78.17
N ALA A 234 50.94 -89.95 77.75
CA ALA A 234 51.14 -90.31 76.35
C ALA A 234 49.89 -90.09 75.49
N ALA A 235 48.68 -90.38 76.00
CA ALA A 235 47.42 -90.12 75.33
C ALA A 235 47.08 -88.62 75.30
N ALA A 236 47.38 -87.85 76.35
CA ALA A 236 47.22 -86.40 76.34
C ALA A 236 48.17 -85.72 75.35
N LEU A 237 49.43 -86.17 75.22
CA LEU A 237 50.34 -85.64 74.22
C LEU A 237 49.91 -86.01 72.79
N ARG A 238 49.47 -87.24 72.53
CA ARG A 238 48.94 -87.65 71.21
C ARG A 238 47.64 -86.94 70.86
N LYS A 239 46.72 -86.80 71.82
CA LYS A 239 45.47 -86.07 71.65
C LYS A 239 45.73 -84.58 71.43
N LYS A 240 46.62 -83.95 72.19
CA LYS A 240 47.00 -82.55 72.00
C LYS A 240 47.69 -82.31 70.67
N HIS A 241 48.51 -83.25 70.19
CA HIS A 241 49.08 -83.18 68.85
C HIS A 241 48.02 -83.38 67.76
N ALA A 242 47.09 -84.33 67.92
CA ALA A 242 46.03 -84.59 66.96
C ALA A 242 45.02 -83.42 66.91
N ASP A 243 44.61 -82.89 68.06
CA ASP A 243 43.73 -81.73 68.19
C ASP A 243 44.40 -80.48 67.60
N SER A 244 45.70 -80.27 67.86
CA SER A 244 46.44 -79.14 67.28
C SER A 244 46.67 -79.29 65.77
N VAL A 245 46.90 -80.50 65.27
CA VAL A 245 46.99 -80.76 63.81
C VAL A 245 45.63 -80.62 63.14
N ALA A 246 44.55 -81.06 63.78
CA ALA A 246 43.18 -80.86 63.30
C ALA A 246 42.80 -79.38 63.29
N GLU A 247 43.12 -78.63 64.35
CA GLU A 247 42.87 -77.19 64.44
C GLU A 247 43.68 -76.40 63.40
N LEU A 248 44.96 -76.76 63.19
CA LEU A 248 45.77 -76.18 62.12
C LEU A 248 45.24 -76.56 60.73
N GLY A 249 44.74 -77.79 60.55
CA GLY A 249 44.09 -78.22 59.32
C GLY A 249 42.81 -77.42 59.03
N GLU A 250 41.96 -77.24 60.04
CA GLU A 250 40.74 -76.43 59.93
C GLU A 250 41.06 -74.95 59.66
N GLN A 251 42.10 -74.41 60.28
CA GLN A 251 42.58 -73.06 59.99
C GLN A 251 43.10 -72.92 58.55
N ILE A 252 43.82 -73.91 58.04
CA ILE A 252 44.29 -73.93 56.65
C ILE A 252 43.11 -74.00 55.67
N ASP A 253 42.13 -74.87 55.93
CA ASP A 253 40.93 -75.00 55.09
C ASP A 253 40.08 -73.73 55.11
N ASN A 254 39.91 -73.09 56.28
CA ASN A 254 39.24 -71.80 56.38
C ASN A 254 40.00 -70.71 55.62
N LEU A 255 41.32 -70.63 55.75
CA LEU A 255 42.14 -69.67 55.01
C LEU A 255 42.08 -69.91 53.51
N GLN A 256 42.03 -71.15 53.04
CA GLN A 256 41.85 -71.48 51.62
C GLN A 256 40.47 -71.06 51.11
N ARG A 257 39.40 -71.29 51.87
CA ARG A 257 38.04 -70.82 51.50
C ARG A 257 37.96 -69.29 51.44
N VAL A 258 38.52 -68.61 52.45
CA VAL A 258 38.58 -67.13 52.48
C VAL A 258 39.39 -66.60 51.30
N LYS A 259 40.54 -67.22 50.99
CA LYS A 259 41.35 -66.86 49.82
C LYS A 259 40.56 -66.99 48.51
N GLN A 260 39.89 -68.13 48.28
CA GLN A 260 39.11 -68.34 47.06
C GLN A 260 37.94 -67.34 46.94
N LYS A 261 37.28 -67.03 48.07
CA LYS A 261 36.21 -66.02 48.11
C LYS A 261 36.75 -64.64 47.74
N LEU A 262 37.88 -64.23 48.32
CA LEU A 262 38.54 -62.95 48.02
C LEU A 262 39.06 -62.88 46.57
N GLU A 263 39.58 -63.97 46.01
CA GLU A 263 39.98 -64.02 44.60
C GLU A 263 38.79 -63.86 43.65
N LYS A 264 37.65 -64.46 44.01
CA LYS A 264 36.40 -64.30 43.24
C LYS A 264 35.86 -62.87 43.32
N GLU A 265 35.73 -62.31 44.52
CA GLU A 265 35.29 -60.92 44.74
C GLU A 265 36.22 -59.92 44.02
N LYS A 266 37.55 -60.15 44.05
CA LYS A 266 38.52 -59.33 43.29
C LYS A 266 38.26 -59.37 41.79
N SER A 267 37.93 -60.54 41.24
CA SER A 267 37.62 -60.68 39.82
C SER A 267 36.31 -60.01 39.43
N GLU A 268 35.30 -60.10 40.30
CA GLU A 268 33.99 -59.44 40.11
C GLU A 268 34.13 -57.91 40.16
N PHE A 269 34.83 -57.37 41.15
CA PHE A 269 35.09 -55.92 41.22
C PHE A 269 35.91 -55.40 40.05
N LYS A 270 36.81 -56.21 39.49
CA LYS A 270 37.57 -55.82 38.30
C LYS A 270 36.69 -55.73 37.06
N LEU A 271 35.77 -56.67 36.87
CA LEU A 271 34.79 -56.63 35.78
C LEU A 271 33.83 -55.45 35.92
N GLU A 272 33.35 -55.16 37.14
CA GLU A 272 32.51 -53.98 37.40
C GLU A 272 33.25 -52.67 37.11
N LEU A 273 34.54 -52.59 37.49
CA LEU A 273 35.36 -51.42 37.19
C LEU A 273 35.52 -51.20 35.68
N ASP A 274 35.80 -52.26 34.92
CA ASP A 274 35.94 -52.20 33.47
C ASP A 274 34.62 -51.78 32.78
N ASP A 275 33.48 -52.31 33.25
CA ASP A 275 32.15 -51.98 32.71
C ASP A 275 31.75 -50.52 33.01
N VAL A 276 32.00 -50.03 34.23
CA VAL A 276 31.77 -48.62 34.60
C VAL A 276 32.68 -47.69 33.80
N THR A 277 33.93 -48.08 33.58
CA THR A 277 34.88 -47.28 32.78
C THR A 277 34.42 -47.17 31.32
N SER A 278 33.98 -48.29 30.72
CA SER A 278 33.42 -48.29 29.36
C SER A 278 32.17 -47.41 29.25
N ASN A 279 31.25 -47.52 30.22
CA ASN A 279 30.05 -46.68 30.27
C ASN A 279 30.40 -45.19 30.40
N MET A 280 31.41 -44.84 31.20
CA MET A 280 31.87 -43.45 31.33
C MET A 280 32.39 -42.89 30.01
N GLU A 281 33.20 -43.65 29.26
CA GLU A 281 33.71 -43.23 27.95
C GLU A 281 32.60 -43.03 26.91
N GLN A 282 31.59 -43.91 26.92
CA GLN A 282 30.41 -43.75 26.06
C GLN A 282 29.62 -42.48 26.41
N ILE A 283 29.42 -42.20 27.69
CA ILE A 283 28.75 -40.98 28.15
C ILE A 283 29.52 -39.73 27.75
N ILE A 284 30.86 -39.74 27.86
CA ILE A 284 31.70 -38.61 27.44
C ILE A 284 31.55 -38.34 25.94
N LYS A 285 31.57 -39.39 25.10
CA LYS A 285 31.34 -39.25 23.65
C LYS A 285 29.93 -38.73 23.34
N ALA A 286 28.91 -39.28 23.99
CA ALA A 286 27.53 -38.84 23.82
C ALA A 286 27.35 -37.37 24.22
N LYS A 287 27.97 -36.96 25.34
CA LYS A 287 27.98 -35.57 25.80
C LYS A 287 28.62 -34.63 24.78
N ALA A 288 29.80 -34.97 24.25
CA ALA A 288 30.48 -34.15 23.26
C ALA A 288 29.65 -33.99 21.97
N ASN A 289 28.96 -35.04 21.53
CA ASN A 289 28.04 -34.97 20.39
C ASN A 289 26.84 -34.06 20.68
N LEU A 290 26.22 -34.18 21.86
CA LEU A 290 25.10 -33.33 22.27
C LEU A 290 25.51 -31.85 22.37
N GLU A 291 26.68 -31.54 22.92
CA GLU A 291 27.21 -30.17 22.96
C GLU A 291 27.41 -29.60 21.54
N LYS A 292 27.89 -30.42 20.61
CA LYS A 292 28.04 -30.02 19.21
C LYS A 292 26.69 -29.75 18.55
N VAL A 293 25.71 -30.63 18.72
CA VAL A 293 24.34 -30.43 18.20
C VAL A 293 23.70 -29.19 18.81
N SER A 294 23.85 -28.97 20.12
CA SER A 294 23.33 -27.79 20.81
C SER A 294 23.88 -26.49 20.23
N ARG A 295 25.19 -26.41 19.94
CA ARG A 295 25.79 -25.22 19.30
C ARG A 295 25.23 -25.01 17.89
N THR A 296 25.11 -26.07 17.09
CA THR A 296 24.54 -25.96 15.74
C THR A 296 23.10 -25.46 15.78
N LEU A 297 22.29 -25.94 16.74
CA LEU A 297 20.91 -25.49 16.93
C LEU A 297 20.84 -24.03 17.38
N GLU A 298 21.76 -23.58 18.25
CA GLU A 298 21.86 -22.17 18.64
C GLU A 298 22.24 -21.28 17.45
N ASP A 299 23.19 -21.69 16.62
CA ASP A 299 23.59 -20.96 15.42
C ASP A 299 22.42 -20.85 14.42
N GLN A 300 21.71 -21.95 14.18
CA GLN A 300 20.50 -21.96 13.34
C GLN A 300 19.39 -21.06 13.90
N ALA A 301 19.16 -21.10 15.21
CA ALA A 301 18.17 -20.24 15.85
C ALA A 301 18.52 -18.75 15.69
N ASN A 302 19.80 -18.39 15.81
CA ASN A 302 20.28 -17.03 15.59
C ASN A 302 20.12 -16.58 14.14
N GLU A 303 20.40 -17.47 13.17
CA GLU A 303 20.19 -17.18 11.75
C GLU A 303 18.71 -16.94 11.42
N TYR A 304 17.81 -17.79 11.92
CA TYR A 304 16.37 -17.58 11.74
C TYR A 304 15.88 -16.29 12.40
N ARG A 305 16.44 -15.92 13.56
CA ARG A 305 16.13 -14.66 14.23
C ARG A 305 16.55 -13.45 13.38
N ALA A 306 17.74 -13.49 12.78
CA ALA A 306 18.21 -12.45 11.87
C ALA A 306 17.33 -12.34 10.61
N LYS A 307 16.96 -13.48 10.00
CA LYS A 307 16.03 -13.51 8.86
C LYS A 307 14.65 -12.94 9.21
N LEU A 308 14.14 -13.24 10.41
CA LEU A 308 12.87 -12.70 10.90
C LEU A 308 12.93 -11.17 11.05
N GLU A 309 14.02 -10.63 11.61
CA GLU A 309 14.20 -9.18 11.74
C GLU A 309 14.30 -8.48 10.38
N GLU A 310 14.98 -9.08 9.41
CA GLU A 310 15.09 -8.56 8.05
C GLU A 310 13.75 -8.60 7.30
N ALA A 311 13.00 -9.69 7.43
CA ALA A 311 11.64 -9.79 6.91
C ALA A 311 10.72 -8.74 7.55
N GLN A 312 10.84 -8.51 8.87
CA GLN A 312 10.07 -7.49 9.58
C GLN A 312 10.40 -6.06 9.09
N ARG A 313 11.68 -5.75 8.82
CA ARG A 313 12.08 -4.46 8.22
C ARG A 313 11.49 -4.31 6.82
N SER A 314 11.62 -5.33 5.98
CA SER A 314 11.06 -5.33 4.62
C SER A 314 9.55 -5.12 4.64
N LEU A 315 8.84 -5.74 5.57
CA LEU A 315 7.40 -5.60 5.73
C LEU A 315 6.99 -4.17 6.12
N ASN A 316 7.77 -3.51 6.98
CA ASN A 316 7.58 -2.10 7.32
C ASN A 316 7.83 -1.17 6.13
N ASP A 317 8.87 -1.44 5.33
CA ASP A 317 9.17 -0.68 4.11
C ASP A 317 8.05 -0.83 3.07
N PHE A 318 7.54 -2.04 2.85
CA PHE A 318 6.39 -2.25 1.97
C PHE A 318 5.11 -1.60 2.50
N SER A 319 4.87 -1.61 3.81
CA SER A 319 3.73 -0.95 4.43
C SER A 319 3.75 0.56 4.22
N THR A 320 4.93 1.20 4.41
CA THR A 320 5.10 2.63 4.16
C THR A 320 5.00 2.98 2.67
N GLN A 321 5.55 2.16 1.78
CA GLN A 321 5.37 2.30 0.33
C GLN A 321 3.88 2.23 -0.05
N ARG A 322 3.13 1.26 0.50
CA ARG A 322 1.69 1.09 0.26
C ARG A 322 0.91 2.32 0.73
N ALA A 323 1.23 2.86 1.92
CA ALA A 323 0.58 4.05 2.43
C ALA A 323 0.78 5.26 1.52
N LYS A 324 2.01 5.48 1.00
CA LYS A 324 2.31 6.55 0.04
C LYS A 324 1.50 6.42 -1.24
N LEU A 325 1.51 5.24 -1.86
CA LEU A 325 0.74 4.96 -3.08
C LEU A 325 -0.76 5.17 -2.87
N GLN A 326 -1.27 4.83 -1.69
CA GLN A 326 -2.69 5.04 -1.37
C GLN A 326 -3.05 6.53 -1.25
N THR A 327 -2.19 7.36 -0.66
CA THR A 327 -2.36 8.82 -0.68
C THR A 327 -2.28 9.40 -2.10
N GLU A 328 -1.33 8.95 -2.92
CA GLU A 328 -1.21 9.41 -4.32
C GLU A 328 -2.46 9.05 -5.13
N ASN A 329 -2.99 7.84 -4.95
CA ASN A 329 -4.22 7.40 -5.61
C ASN A 329 -5.44 8.23 -5.18
N GLY A 330 -5.53 8.58 -3.90
CA GLY A 330 -6.55 9.51 -3.40
C GLY A 330 -6.47 10.90 -4.04
N GLU A 331 -5.25 11.45 -4.17
CA GLU A 331 -5.05 12.76 -4.81
C GLU A 331 -5.35 12.73 -6.31
N LEU A 332 -4.97 11.66 -7.01
CA LEU A 332 -5.31 11.46 -8.42
C LEU A 332 -6.82 11.33 -8.63
N SER A 333 -7.52 10.62 -7.74
CA SER A 333 -8.98 10.51 -7.78
C SER A 333 -9.65 11.86 -7.58
N ARG A 334 -9.17 12.66 -6.62
CA ARG A 334 -9.63 14.04 -6.38
C ARG A 334 -9.42 14.93 -7.61
N GLN A 335 -8.25 14.83 -8.26
CA GLN A 335 -7.97 15.58 -9.49
C GLN A 335 -8.89 15.14 -10.64
N LEU A 336 -9.20 13.86 -10.76
CA LEU A 336 -10.14 13.35 -11.76
C LEU A 336 -11.53 13.98 -11.57
N GLU A 337 -12.05 13.96 -10.34
CA GLU A 337 -13.35 14.56 -10.00
C GLU A 337 -13.40 16.06 -10.32
N GLU A 338 -12.32 16.81 -10.01
CA GLU A 338 -12.21 18.23 -10.36
C GLU A 338 -12.25 18.46 -11.88
N LYS A 339 -11.58 17.60 -12.66
CA LYS A 339 -11.59 17.69 -14.13
C LYS A 339 -12.95 17.33 -14.71
N GLU A 340 -13.61 16.31 -14.18
CA GLU A 340 -14.98 15.93 -14.57
C GLU A 340 -15.98 17.05 -14.27
N ALA A 341 -15.89 17.67 -13.09
CA ALA A 341 -16.72 18.82 -12.74
C ALA A 341 -16.50 20.00 -13.70
N LEU A 342 -15.24 20.28 -14.07
CA LEU A 342 -14.91 21.30 -15.05
C LEU A 342 -15.47 20.96 -16.45
N ILE A 343 -15.39 19.70 -16.88
CA ILE A 343 -15.98 19.24 -18.14
C ILE A 343 -17.49 19.45 -18.13
N LEU A 344 -18.18 19.11 -17.04
CA LEU A 344 -19.62 19.32 -16.90
C LEU A 344 -19.98 20.81 -16.99
N GLN A 345 -19.21 21.68 -16.32
CA GLN A 345 -19.41 23.13 -16.38
C GLN A 345 -19.21 23.67 -17.79
N LEU A 346 -18.11 23.28 -18.47
CA LEU A 346 -17.82 23.70 -19.84
C LEU A 346 -18.87 23.19 -20.83
N THR A 347 -19.37 21.96 -20.64
CA THR A 347 -20.44 21.38 -21.45
C THR A 347 -21.74 22.17 -21.32
N ARG A 348 -22.13 22.55 -20.09
CA ARG A 348 -23.29 23.43 -19.86
C ARG A 348 -23.10 24.80 -20.50
N GLY A 349 -21.93 25.40 -20.34
CA GLY A 349 -21.58 26.69 -20.97
C GLY A 349 -21.67 26.63 -22.49
N LYS A 350 -21.10 25.58 -23.10
CA LYS A 350 -21.18 25.32 -24.55
C LYS A 350 -22.64 25.29 -25.01
N LEU A 351 -23.50 24.52 -24.32
CA LEU A 351 -24.92 24.40 -24.67
C LEU A 351 -25.62 25.77 -24.64
N SER A 352 -25.38 26.56 -23.59
CA SER A 352 -25.93 27.91 -23.45
C SER A 352 -25.47 28.85 -24.57
N TYR A 353 -24.19 28.82 -24.95
CA TYR A 353 -23.68 29.65 -26.04
C TYR A 353 -24.19 29.18 -27.40
N THR A 354 -24.39 27.88 -27.60
CA THR A 354 -25.03 27.34 -28.81
C THR A 354 -26.46 27.86 -28.95
N GLN A 355 -27.25 27.84 -27.87
CA GLN A 355 -28.60 28.40 -27.85
C GLN A 355 -28.60 29.90 -28.19
N GLN A 356 -27.73 30.69 -27.56
CA GLN A 356 -27.60 32.13 -27.85
C GLN A 356 -27.21 32.40 -29.31
N LEU A 357 -26.34 31.57 -29.89
CA LEU A 357 -25.97 31.67 -31.31
C LEU A 357 -27.16 31.39 -32.23
N GLU A 358 -28.00 30.40 -31.90
CA GLU A 358 -29.21 30.10 -32.66
C GLU A 358 -30.22 31.23 -32.56
N ASP A 359 -30.44 31.80 -31.38
CA ASP A 359 -31.35 32.94 -31.17
C ASP A 359 -30.88 34.18 -31.96
N LEU A 360 -29.58 34.50 -31.91
CA LEU A 360 -29.00 35.60 -32.69
C LEU A 360 -29.10 35.38 -34.20
N LYS A 361 -28.93 34.14 -34.67
CA LYS A 361 -29.14 33.80 -36.09
C LYS A 361 -30.59 34.03 -36.49
N ARG A 362 -31.55 33.62 -35.66
CA ARG A 362 -32.98 33.85 -35.93
C ARG A 362 -33.31 35.34 -36.00
N GLN A 363 -32.79 36.14 -35.05
CA GLN A 363 -32.94 37.60 -35.07
C GLN A 363 -32.34 38.21 -36.34
N LEU A 364 -31.15 37.76 -36.76
CA LEU A 364 -30.52 38.24 -38.00
C LEU A 364 -31.35 37.92 -39.24
N GLU A 365 -31.96 36.73 -39.31
CA GLU A 365 -32.86 36.36 -40.41
C GLU A 365 -34.14 37.20 -40.42
N GLU A 366 -34.72 37.48 -39.24
CA GLU A 366 -35.89 38.36 -39.08
C GLU A 366 -35.57 39.79 -39.53
N GLU A 367 -34.46 40.36 -39.08
CA GLU A 367 -33.96 41.67 -39.53
C GLU A 367 -33.67 41.69 -41.04
N GLY A 368 -33.13 40.60 -41.59
CA GLY A 368 -32.93 40.43 -43.03
C GLY A 368 -34.25 40.50 -43.82
N LYS A 369 -35.29 39.83 -43.33
CA LYS A 369 -36.64 39.89 -43.93
C LYS A 369 -37.24 41.28 -43.82
N ALA A 370 -37.15 41.92 -42.64
CA ALA A 370 -37.64 43.27 -42.40
C ALA A 370 -36.95 44.29 -43.32
N LYS A 371 -35.63 44.21 -43.43
CA LYS A 371 -34.83 45.04 -44.34
C LYS A 371 -35.27 44.88 -45.80
N ASN A 372 -35.48 43.66 -46.26
CA ASN A 372 -35.91 43.41 -47.63
C ASN A 372 -37.34 43.95 -47.88
N ALA A 373 -38.25 43.78 -46.92
CA ALA A 373 -39.60 44.34 -47.01
C ALA A 373 -39.56 45.88 -47.08
N LEU A 374 -38.73 46.53 -46.24
CA LEU A 374 -38.53 47.97 -46.27
C LEU A 374 -37.89 48.46 -47.58
N ALA A 375 -36.95 47.69 -48.14
CA ALA A 375 -36.35 48.00 -49.44
C ALA A 375 -37.40 47.97 -50.57
N HIS A 376 -38.28 46.96 -50.58
CA HIS A 376 -39.40 46.90 -51.53
C HIS A 376 -40.39 48.05 -51.34
N ALA A 377 -40.77 48.36 -50.08
CA ALA A 377 -41.66 49.48 -49.78
C ALA A 377 -41.06 50.83 -50.24
N LEU A 378 -39.75 51.04 -50.00
CA LEU A 378 -39.04 52.23 -50.45
C LEU A 378 -39.02 52.33 -51.98
N GLN A 379 -38.81 51.21 -52.68
CA GLN A 379 -38.84 51.19 -54.15
C GLN A 379 -40.24 51.52 -54.69
N SER A 380 -41.29 50.96 -54.08
CA SER A 380 -42.69 51.30 -54.42
C SER A 380 -42.98 52.78 -54.21
N ALA A 381 -42.64 53.32 -53.03
CA ALA A 381 -42.87 54.72 -52.72
C ALA A 381 -42.10 55.68 -53.64
N ARG A 382 -40.89 55.29 -54.09
CA ARG A 382 -40.16 56.06 -55.12
C ARG A 382 -40.90 56.08 -56.45
N HIS A 383 -41.42 54.93 -56.88
CA HIS A 383 -42.21 54.85 -58.10
C HIS A 383 -43.49 55.70 -58.01
N ASP A 384 -44.19 55.64 -56.88
CA ASP A 384 -45.39 56.47 -56.65
C ASP A 384 -45.06 57.97 -56.68
N CYS A 385 -43.93 58.37 -56.09
CA CYS A 385 -43.44 59.76 -56.14
C CYS A 385 -43.09 60.21 -57.56
N ASP A 386 -42.48 59.34 -58.38
CA ASP A 386 -42.15 59.65 -59.76
C ASP A 386 -43.45 59.81 -60.58
N LEU A 387 -44.45 58.94 -60.40
CA LEU A 387 -45.76 59.05 -61.04
C LEU A 387 -46.49 60.35 -60.65
N LEU A 388 -46.50 60.71 -59.35
CA LEU A 388 -47.07 61.96 -58.89
C LEU A 388 -46.36 63.19 -59.47
N ARG A 389 -45.04 63.09 -59.69
CA ARG A 389 -44.27 64.16 -60.33
C ARG A 389 -44.66 64.31 -61.80
N GLU A 390 -44.77 63.21 -62.54
CA GLU A 390 -45.26 63.21 -63.93
C GLU A 390 -46.66 63.82 -64.02
N GLN A 391 -47.59 63.40 -63.15
CA GLN A 391 -48.94 63.99 -63.07
C GLN A 391 -48.92 65.48 -62.76
N TYR A 392 -48.06 65.92 -61.85
CA TYR A 392 -47.92 67.34 -61.54
C TYR A 392 -47.38 68.12 -62.75
N GLU A 393 -46.39 67.58 -63.46
CA GLU A 393 -45.86 68.18 -64.68
C GLU A 393 -46.94 68.31 -65.75
N GLU A 394 -47.72 67.25 -66.01
CA GLU A 394 -48.87 67.27 -66.93
C GLU A 394 -49.92 68.33 -66.56
N GLU A 395 -50.30 68.42 -65.27
CA GLU A 395 -51.24 69.45 -64.80
C GLU A 395 -50.68 70.87 -64.93
N THR A 396 -49.38 71.06 -64.73
CA THR A 396 -48.75 72.37 -64.94
C THR A 396 -48.73 72.77 -66.42
N GLU A 397 -48.50 71.83 -67.33
CA GLU A 397 -48.59 72.06 -68.77
C GLU A 397 -50.03 72.35 -69.20
N ALA A 398 -50.99 71.57 -68.73
CA ALA A 398 -52.42 71.78 -68.98
C ALA A 398 -52.87 73.16 -68.49
N LYS A 399 -52.44 73.57 -67.30
CA LYS A 399 -52.69 74.92 -66.77
C LYS A 399 -52.07 76.00 -67.64
N ALA A 400 -50.82 75.83 -68.09
CA ALA A 400 -50.14 76.79 -68.96
C ALA A 400 -50.87 76.93 -70.31
N GLU A 401 -51.35 75.82 -70.88
CA GLU A 401 -52.13 75.83 -72.12
C GLU A 401 -53.50 76.51 -71.92
N LEU A 402 -54.21 76.20 -70.83
CA LEU A 402 -55.47 76.90 -70.50
C LEU A 402 -55.25 78.41 -70.33
N GLN A 403 -54.15 78.82 -69.70
CA GLN A 403 -53.80 80.23 -69.54
C GLN A 403 -53.49 80.89 -70.90
N ARG A 404 -52.84 80.17 -71.81
CA ARG A 404 -52.59 80.62 -73.20
C ARG A 404 -53.90 80.77 -73.98
N VAL A 405 -54.80 79.79 -73.91
CA VAL A 405 -56.13 79.84 -74.54
C VAL A 405 -56.96 80.98 -73.96
N LEU A 406 -56.95 81.18 -72.65
CA LEU A 406 -57.63 82.29 -71.98
C LEU A 406 -57.08 83.65 -72.46
N SER A 407 -55.75 83.80 -72.55
CA SER A 407 -55.14 85.01 -73.09
C SER A 407 -55.57 85.27 -74.54
N LYS A 408 -55.67 84.22 -75.35
CA LYS A 408 -56.15 84.31 -76.73
C LYS A 408 -57.62 84.74 -76.78
N ALA A 409 -58.50 84.08 -76.01
CA ALA A 409 -59.92 84.44 -75.93
C ALA A 409 -60.12 85.89 -75.44
N ASN A 410 -59.36 86.34 -74.44
CA ASN A 410 -59.38 87.72 -73.99
C ASN A 410 -58.96 88.71 -75.09
N SER A 411 -57.95 88.36 -75.90
CA SER A 411 -57.55 89.19 -77.04
C SER A 411 -58.62 89.24 -78.14
N GLU A 412 -59.31 88.12 -78.40
CA GLU A 412 -60.43 88.06 -79.35
C GLU A 412 -61.62 88.89 -78.84
N VAL A 413 -61.97 88.80 -77.56
CA VAL A 413 -63.01 89.64 -76.94
C VAL A 413 -62.65 91.13 -77.04
N ALA A 414 -61.40 91.50 -76.80
CA ALA A 414 -60.94 92.87 -76.97
C ALA A 414 -61.06 93.33 -78.43
N GLN A 415 -60.66 92.50 -79.40
CA GLN A 415 -60.83 92.78 -80.83
C GLN A 415 -62.30 92.96 -81.20
N TRP A 416 -63.20 92.10 -80.72
CA TRP A 416 -64.64 92.22 -80.96
C TRP A 416 -65.23 93.49 -80.35
N ARG A 417 -64.79 93.88 -79.14
CA ARG A 417 -65.17 95.17 -78.53
C ARG A 417 -64.74 96.34 -79.40
N THR A 418 -63.47 96.39 -79.80
CA THR A 418 -62.97 97.45 -80.68
C THR A 418 -63.71 97.47 -82.01
N LYS A 419 -63.94 96.31 -82.62
CA LYS A 419 -64.69 96.19 -83.88
C LYS A 419 -66.11 96.73 -83.74
N TYR A 420 -66.81 96.35 -82.66
CA TYR A 420 -68.15 96.85 -82.38
C TYR A 420 -68.17 98.36 -82.11
N GLU A 421 -67.17 98.90 -81.41
CA GLU A 421 -67.01 100.35 -81.23
C GLU A 421 -66.80 101.07 -82.56
N THR A 422 -65.91 100.59 -83.43
CA THR A 422 -65.72 101.16 -84.78
C THR A 422 -66.95 101.04 -85.67
N ASP A 423 -67.62 99.87 -85.71
CA ASP A 423 -68.81 99.65 -86.52
C ASP A 423 -69.99 100.50 -86.00
N ALA A 424 -70.09 100.70 -84.67
CA ALA A 424 -71.06 101.60 -84.06
C ALA A 424 -70.77 103.06 -84.45
N ILE A 425 -69.50 103.50 -84.37
CA ILE A 425 -69.07 104.85 -84.79
C ILE A 425 -69.39 105.09 -86.27
N GLN A 426 -69.01 104.16 -87.15
CA GLN A 426 -69.30 104.24 -88.59
C GLN A 426 -70.80 104.31 -88.86
N ARG A 427 -71.63 103.49 -88.19
CA ARG A 427 -73.09 103.57 -88.34
C ARG A 427 -73.66 104.90 -87.87
N THR A 428 -73.13 105.50 -86.79
CA THR A 428 -73.54 106.85 -86.38
C THR A 428 -73.12 107.91 -87.40
N GLU A 429 -71.94 107.80 -87.99
CA GLU A 429 -71.48 108.71 -89.04
C GLU A 429 -72.35 108.60 -90.30
N GLU A 430 -72.68 107.39 -90.75
CA GLU A 430 -73.62 107.15 -91.86
C GLU A 430 -75.01 107.73 -91.58
N LEU A 431 -75.49 107.62 -90.33
CA LEU A 431 -76.77 108.21 -89.89
C LEU A 431 -76.74 109.73 -89.89
N GLU A 432 -75.65 110.35 -89.43
CA GLU A 432 -75.42 111.80 -89.50
C GLU A 432 -75.37 112.28 -90.96
N GLU A 433 -74.68 111.55 -91.85
CA GLU A 433 -74.56 111.90 -93.26
C GLU A 433 -75.91 111.75 -94.01
N ALA A 434 -76.70 110.72 -93.68
CA ALA A 434 -78.06 110.55 -94.16
C ALA A 434 -78.98 111.67 -93.66
N LYS A 435 -78.85 112.09 -92.40
CA LYS A 435 -79.53 113.26 -91.83
C LYS A 435 -79.17 114.53 -92.60
N LYS A 436 -77.88 114.72 -92.92
CA LYS A 436 -77.38 115.89 -93.66
C LYS A 436 -77.94 115.94 -95.07
N LYS A 437 -78.01 114.80 -95.77
CA LYS A 437 -78.66 114.69 -97.10
C LYS A 437 -80.16 114.96 -97.06
N LEU A 438 -80.86 114.53 -96.01
CA LEU A 438 -82.28 114.84 -95.80
C LEU A 438 -82.50 116.33 -95.51
N ALA A 439 -81.63 116.95 -94.70
CA ALA A 439 -81.66 118.39 -94.46
C ALA A 439 -81.39 119.20 -95.75
N GLN A 440 -80.43 118.76 -96.56
CA GLN A 440 -80.13 119.38 -97.87
C GLN A 440 -81.33 119.28 -98.83
N ARG A 441 -82.00 118.12 -98.90
CA ARG A 441 -83.22 117.94 -99.71
C ARG A 441 -84.41 118.76 -99.21
N LEU A 442 -84.44 119.10 -97.91
CA LEU A 442 -85.45 119.99 -97.34
C LEU A 442 -85.20 121.44 -97.79
N GLN A 443 -83.93 121.85 -97.83
CA GLN A 443 -83.50 123.18 -98.28
C GLN A 443 -83.72 123.39 -99.79
N ASP A 444 -83.47 122.38 -100.61
CA ASP A 444 -83.73 122.42 -102.07
C ASP A 444 -85.24 122.36 -102.44
N ALA A 445 -86.13 122.12 -101.46
CA ALA A 445 -87.59 122.13 -101.64
C ALA A 445 -88.24 123.45 -101.16
N GLU A 446 -87.46 124.33 -100.50
CA GLU A 446 -87.88 125.64 -100.01
C GLU A 446 -87.47 126.80 -100.97
N GLU A 447 -86.73 126.52 -102.05
CA GLU A 447 -86.44 127.40 -103.20
C GLU A 447 -87.13 126.89 -104.48
#